data_AF-A0A9C7VL13-F1
#
_entry.id   AF-A0A9C7VL13-F1
#
_cell.length_a   1.000
_cell.length_b   1.000
_cell.length_c   1.000
_cell.angle_alpha   90.00
_cell.angle_beta   90.00
_cell.angle_gamma   90.00
#
_symmetry.space_group_name_H-M   'P 1'
#
loop_
_entity.id
_entity.type
_entity.pdbx_description
1 polymer ?
#
loop_
_entity_poly.entity_id
_entity_poly.type
_entity_poly.pdbx_seq_one_letter_code
_entity_poly.pdbx_strand_id
1 'polypeptide(L)'
;MNLSSMDFEDIEKRAQDIVEKLSGGKGDGQGYTSFVRNLYDIVRKINYTGNASIVKAKILLLYHISRKMDKKGKEEKKTLEELRKVLIGACNEMIEAGDEKKEEIFNKLKIFLQALIAGMKYKEVMNTMSRGR
;
A
#
# COMPACT_ATOMS: atom_id res chain seq x y z
N MET A 1 7.05 9.15 9.28
CA MET A 1 6.16 10.14 8.67
C MET A 1 4.85 9.45 8.37
N ASN A 2 3.73 10.06 8.76
CA ASN A 2 2.39 9.50 8.65
C ASN A 2 1.71 10.05 7.39
N LEU A 3 0.72 9.33 6.85
CA LEU A 3 0.01 9.80 5.64
C LEU A 3 -0.72 11.14 5.89
N SER A 4 -1.23 11.36 7.10
CA SER A 4 -1.94 12.60 7.45
C SER A 4 -1.10 13.87 7.33
N SER A 5 0.23 13.77 7.49
CA SER A 5 1.15 14.91 7.46
C SER A 5 1.78 15.16 6.08
N MET A 6 1.50 14.29 5.11
CA MET A 6 2.08 14.39 3.76
C MET A 6 1.11 15.09 2.82
N ASP A 7 1.64 15.88 1.89
CA ASP A 7 0.87 16.33 0.73
C ASP A 7 0.76 15.21 -0.32
N PHE A 8 0.03 15.47 -1.41
CA PHE A 8 -0.20 14.46 -2.43
C PHE A 8 1.07 14.10 -3.23
N GLU A 9 1.99 15.05 -3.41
CA GLU A 9 3.24 14.82 -4.14
C GLU A 9 4.18 13.91 -3.34
N ASP A 10 4.29 14.15 -2.03
CA ASP A 10 5.04 13.32 -1.11
C ASP A 10 4.44 11.91 -1.03
N ILE A 11 3.11 11.78 -1.03
CA ILE A 11 2.41 10.48 -1.05
C ILE A 11 2.78 9.70 -2.32
N GLU A 12 2.79 10.38 -3.47
CA GLU A 12 3.15 9.77 -4.74
C GLU A 12 4.61 9.30 -4.74
N LYS A 13 5.56 10.17 -4.37
CA LYS A 13 6.99 9.84 -4.26
C LYS A 13 7.20 8.63 -3.34
N ARG A 14 6.52 8.63 -2.20
CA ARG A 14 6.59 7.53 -1.24
C ARG A 14 6.07 6.21 -1.80
N ALA A 15 5.00 6.25 -2.58
CA ALA A 15 4.50 5.07 -3.27
C ALA A 15 5.50 4.58 -4.33
N GLN A 16 6.08 5.50 -5.12
CA GLN A 16 7.09 5.18 -6.13
C GLN A 16 8.34 4.52 -5.50
N ASP A 17 8.83 5.02 -4.36
CA ASP A 17 9.95 4.41 -3.63
C ASP A 17 9.67 2.94 -3.25
N ILE A 18 8.46 2.66 -2.77
CA ILE A 18 8.03 1.31 -2.41
C ILE A 18 7.93 0.42 -3.66
N VAL A 19 7.42 0.96 -4.77
CA VAL A 19 7.37 0.27 -6.06
C VAL A 19 8.77 -0.12 -6.53
N GLU A 20 9.72 0.81 -6.51
CA GLU A 20 11.10 0.54 -6.92
C GLU A 20 11.74 -0.55 -6.06
N LYS A 21 11.59 -0.46 -4.74
CA LYS A 21 12.14 -1.46 -3.81
C LYS A 21 11.53 -2.84 -3.99
N LEU A 22 10.22 -2.93 -4.25
CA LEU A 22 9.53 -4.20 -4.50
C LEU A 22 9.81 -4.77 -5.91
N SER A 23 10.14 -3.91 -6.88
CA SER A 23 10.40 -4.29 -8.27
C SER A 23 11.89 -4.51 -8.58
N GLY A 24 12.80 -4.00 -7.74
CA GLY A 24 14.26 -4.08 -7.93
C GLY A 24 14.92 -5.35 -7.41
N GLY A 25 14.18 -6.24 -6.75
CA GLY A 25 14.68 -7.58 -6.40
C GLY A 25 14.80 -8.45 -7.65
N LYS A 26 15.79 -9.34 -7.73
CA LYS A 26 15.98 -10.35 -8.80
C LYS A 26 14.77 -11.28 -9.07
N GLY A 27 13.65 -11.08 -8.39
CA GLY A 27 12.38 -11.78 -8.62
C GLY A 27 11.38 -10.86 -9.30
N ASP A 28 11.35 -10.90 -10.63
CA ASP A 28 10.29 -10.65 -11.62
C ASP A 28 9.20 -9.56 -11.43
N GLY A 29 9.05 -8.88 -10.29
CA GLY A 29 7.90 -8.00 -9.98
C GLY A 29 6.54 -8.72 -10.02
N GLN A 30 6.49 -9.97 -10.47
CA GLN A 30 5.28 -10.71 -10.76
C GLN A 30 4.47 -10.95 -9.48
N GLY A 31 3.20 -10.53 -9.54
CA GLY A 31 2.22 -10.77 -8.48
C GLY A 31 2.21 -9.74 -7.35
N TYR A 32 2.91 -8.60 -7.47
CA TYR A 32 2.70 -7.46 -6.57
C TYR A 32 1.50 -6.59 -6.99
N THR A 33 1.21 -6.45 -8.29
CA THR A 33 0.02 -5.68 -8.73
C THR A 33 -1.29 -6.27 -8.21
N SER A 34 -1.47 -7.59 -8.31
CA SER A 34 -2.67 -8.27 -7.77
C SER A 34 -2.75 -8.16 -6.25
N PHE A 35 -1.60 -8.25 -5.57
CA PHE A 35 -1.49 -8.06 -4.13
C PHE A 35 -1.91 -6.65 -3.70
N VAL A 36 -1.36 -5.60 -4.31
CA VAL A 36 -1.71 -4.21 -3.98
C VAL A 36 -3.16 -3.91 -4.35
N ARG A 37 -3.69 -4.44 -5.46
CA ARG A 37 -5.12 -4.33 -5.80
C ARG A 37 -6.01 -4.89 -4.69
N ASN A 38 -5.64 -6.04 -4.13
CA ASN A 38 -6.40 -6.61 -3.02
C ASN A 38 -6.35 -5.72 -1.76
N LEU A 39 -5.20 -5.09 -1.46
CA LEU A 39 -5.11 -4.09 -0.38
C LEU A 39 -6.02 -2.88 -0.65
N TYR A 40 -6.03 -2.39 -1.89
CA TYR A 40 -6.93 -1.31 -2.31
C TYR A 40 -8.41 -1.70 -2.18
N ASP A 41 -8.79 -2.92 -2.56
CA ASP A 41 -10.17 -3.39 -2.44
C ASP A 41 -10.64 -3.49 -0.97
N ILE A 42 -9.73 -3.82 -0.05
CA ILE A 42 -10.01 -3.78 1.39
C ILE A 42 -10.27 -2.34 1.82
N VAL A 43 -9.38 -1.42 1.45
CA VAL A 43 -9.50 0.00 1.83
C VAL A 43 -10.73 0.64 1.20
N ARG A 44 -11.01 0.40 -0.08
CA ARG A 44 -12.17 0.96 -0.80
C ARG A 44 -13.52 0.62 -0.15
N LYS A 45 -13.58 -0.49 0.60
CA LYS A 45 -14.79 -0.96 1.30
C LYS A 45 -14.89 -0.47 2.74
N ILE A 46 -13.93 0.31 3.24
CA ILE A 46 -13.99 0.90 4.57
C ILE A 46 -15.14 1.90 4.61
N ASN A 47 -16.01 1.76 5.60
CA ASN A 47 -16.85 2.86 6.05
C ASN A 47 -16.05 3.70 7.05
N TYR A 48 -15.47 4.81 6.60
CA TYR A 48 -14.51 5.58 7.39
C TYR A 48 -15.12 6.30 8.59
N THR A 49 -16.46 6.46 8.65
CA THR A 49 -17.14 7.04 9.82
C THR A 49 -17.22 6.03 10.98
N GLY A 50 -17.20 4.72 10.68
CA GLY A 50 -17.33 3.65 11.67
C GLY A 50 -16.01 3.01 12.07
N ASN A 51 -15.57 3.19 13.32
CA ASN A 51 -14.32 2.62 13.85
C ASN A 51 -14.25 1.08 13.69
N ALA A 52 -15.36 0.36 13.84
CA ALA A 52 -15.40 -1.09 13.62
C ALA A 52 -15.01 -1.49 12.19
N SER A 53 -15.40 -0.69 11.18
CA SER A 53 -15.03 -0.92 9.78
C SER A 53 -13.53 -0.72 9.56
N ILE A 54 -12.97 0.35 10.15
CA ILE A 54 -11.54 0.66 10.08
C ILE A 54 -10.72 -0.45 10.75
N VAL A 55 -11.13 -0.91 11.94
CA VAL A 55 -10.47 -2.02 12.66
C VAL A 55 -10.53 -3.32 11.84
N LYS A 56 -11.66 -3.63 11.21
CA LYS A 56 -11.79 -4.80 10.34
C LYS A 56 -10.82 -4.73 9.15
N ALA A 57 -10.73 -3.57 8.49
CA ALA A 57 -9.79 -3.38 7.40
C ALA A 57 -8.33 -3.47 7.87
N LYS A 58 -7.99 -2.87 9.01
CA LYS A 58 -6.67 -2.98 9.65
C LYS A 58 -6.25 -4.44 9.84
N ILE A 59 -7.15 -5.29 10.35
CA ILE A 59 -6.89 -6.74 10.53
C ILE A 59 -6.66 -7.43 9.18
N LEU A 60 -7.49 -7.16 8.17
CA LEU A 60 -7.34 -7.75 6.84
C LEU A 60 -6.03 -7.32 6.16
N LEU A 61 -5.65 -6.04 6.26
CA LEU A 61 -4.39 -5.53 5.75
C LEU A 61 -3.20 -6.22 6.42
N LEU A 62 -3.22 -6.36 7.76
CA LEU A 62 -2.20 -7.11 8.50
C LEU A 62 -2.09 -8.56 7.98
N TYR A 63 -3.23 -9.24 7.84
CA TYR A 63 -3.26 -10.62 7.37
C TYR A 63 -2.65 -10.76 5.96
N HIS A 64 -3.08 -9.94 5.00
CA HIS A 64 -2.62 -10.05 3.63
C HIS A 64 -1.14 -9.69 3.46
N ILE A 65 -0.65 -8.69 4.20
CA ILE A 65 0.78 -8.32 4.16
C ILE A 65 1.63 -9.42 4.78
N SER A 66 1.28 -9.92 5.96
CA SER A 66 1.99 -11.03 6.61
C SER A 66 2.03 -12.27 5.72
N ARG A 67 0.92 -12.61 5.07
CA ARG A 67 0.86 -13.72 4.10
C ARG A 67 1.77 -13.48 2.89
N LYS A 68 1.87 -12.23 2.41
CA LYS A 68 2.78 -11.90 1.29
C LYS A 68 4.24 -12.01 1.72
N MET A 69 4.59 -11.70 2.97
CA MET A 69 5.95 -11.77 3.50
C MET A 69 6.48 -13.20 3.64
N ASP A 70 5.63 -14.18 3.93
CA ASP A 70 6.01 -15.57 4.25
C ASP A 70 7.04 -16.17 3.26
N LYS A 71 6.83 -15.93 1.96
CA LYS A 71 7.63 -16.49 0.86
C LYS A 71 8.72 -15.57 0.31
N LYS A 72 9.13 -14.53 1.05
CA LYS A 72 9.96 -13.43 0.53
C LYS A 72 11.33 -13.29 1.20
N GLY A 73 12.29 -12.75 0.45
CA GLY A 73 13.65 -12.50 0.92
C GLY A 73 13.71 -11.38 1.97
N LYS A 74 14.86 -11.25 2.66
CA LYS A 74 15.05 -10.27 3.75
C LYS A 74 14.76 -8.83 3.32
N GLU A 75 15.22 -8.42 2.14
CA GLU A 75 15.00 -7.06 1.64
C GLU A 75 13.53 -6.81 1.26
N GLU A 76 12.88 -7.73 0.55
CA GLU A 76 11.45 -7.64 0.25
C GLU A 76 10.59 -7.59 1.53
N LYS A 77 10.96 -8.36 2.56
CA LYS A 77 10.29 -8.33 3.87
C LYS A 77 10.39 -6.96 4.53
N LYS A 78 11.55 -6.28 4.45
CA LYS A 78 11.70 -4.90 4.96
C LYS A 78 10.78 -3.92 4.24
N THR A 79 10.68 -4.02 2.91
CA THR A 79 9.80 -3.15 2.13
C THR A 79 8.32 -3.43 2.40
N LEU A 80 7.94 -4.71 2.56
CA LEU A 80 6.59 -5.07 2.99
C LEU A 80 6.28 -4.57 4.40
N GLU A 81 7.27 -4.52 5.29
CA GLU A 81 7.12 -3.97 6.64
C GLU A 81 6.98 -2.43 6.61
N GLU A 82 7.69 -1.77 5.70
CA GLU A 82 7.51 -0.34 5.40
C GLU A 82 6.09 -0.05 4.91
N LEU A 83 5.58 -0.83 3.95
CA LEU A 83 4.19 -0.75 3.48
C LEU A 83 3.20 -1.00 4.62
N ARG A 84 3.43 -2.03 5.45
CA ARG A 84 2.62 -2.33 6.64
C ARG A 84 2.51 -1.12 7.56
N LYS A 85 3.64 -0.49 7.90
CA LYS A 85 3.66 0.67 8.80
C LYS A 85 2.83 1.82 8.26
N VAL A 86 2.90 2.10 6.96
CA VAL A 86 2.11 3.15 6.31
C VAL A 86 0.61 2.85 6.43
N LEU A 87 0.19 1.65 6.02
CA LEU A 87 -1.23 1.28 5.97
C LEU A 87 -1.85 1.18 7.37
N ILE A 88 -1.13 0.58 8.31
CA ILE A 88 -1.61 0.42 9.69
C ILE A 88 -1.54 1.73 10.47
N GLY A 89 -0.54 2.57 10.21
CA GLY A 89 -0.46 3.93 10.74
C GLY A 89 -1.70 4.73 10.37
N ALA A 90 -2.07 4.76 9.09
CA ALA A 90 -3.28 5.44 8.63
C ALA A 90 -4.55 4.91 9.31
N CYS A 91 -4.70 3.59 9.45
CA CYS A 91 -5.85 3.03 10.18
C CYS A 91 -5.88 3.46 11.66
N ASN A 92 -4.73 3.50 12.35
CA ASN A 92 -4.68 3.96 13.74
C ASN A 92 -5.06 5.43 13.85
N GLU A 93 -4.51 6.27 12.99
CA GLU A 93 -4.82 7.70 12.96
C GLU A 93 -6.31 7.93 12.68
N MET A 94 -6.93 7.18 11.77
CA MET A 94 -8.38 7.25 11.54
C MET A 94 -9.20 6.80 12.75
N ILE A 95 -8.73 5.85 13.56
CA ILE A 95 -9.46 5.41 14.77
C ILE A 95 -9.47 6.52 15.84
N GLU A 96 -8.38 7.29 15.92
CA GLU A 96 -8.16 8.35 16.92
C GLU A 96 -8.68 9.73 16.47
N ALA A 97 -8.96 9.91 15.17
CA ALA A 97 -9.36 11.16 14.57
C ALA A 97 -10.87 11.46 14.66
N GLY A 98 -11.24 12.74 14.53
CA GLY A 98 -12.61 13.16 14.20
C GLY A 98 -12.95 12.94 12.71
N ASP A 99 -14.23 12.95 12.36
CA ASP A 99 -14.71 12.47 11.05
C ASP A 99 -14.12 13.20 9.84
N GLU A 100 -13.94 14.53 9.90
CA GLU A 100 -13.29 15.30 8.83
C GLU A 100 -11.85 14.81 8.57
N LYS A 101 -11.10 14.56 9.64
CA LYS A 101 -9.72 14.09 9.54
C LYS A 101 -9.66 12.62 9.12
N LYS A 102 -10.65 11.79 9.50
CA LYS A 102 -10.78 10.42 8.99
C LYS A 102 -10.95 10.40 7.48
N GLU A 103 -11.81 11.27 6.95
CA GLU A 103 -12.04 11.38 5.51
C GLU A 103 -10.77 11.79 4.76
N GLU A 104 -10.03 12.78 5.28
CA GLU A 104 -8.76 13.20 4.70
C GLU A 104 -7.76 12.04 4.64
N ILE A 105 -7.56 11.33 5.76
CA ILE A 105 -6.63 10.20 5.83
C ILE A 105 -7.08 9.06 4.92
N PHE A 106 -8.38 8.78 4.88
CA PHE A 106 -8.97 7.77 4.01
C PHE A 106 -8.70 8.05 2.52
N ASN A 107 -8.89 9.30 2.10
CA ASN A 107 -8.64 9.72 0.72
C ASN A 107 -7.15 9.64 0.38
N LYS A 108 -6.27 10.09 1.27
CA LYS A 108 -4.81 9.96 1.12
C LYS A 108 -4.37 8.49 1.03
N LEU A 109 -4.93 7.61 1.85
CA LEU A 109 -4.67 6.17 1.83
C LEU A 109 -5.10 5.52 0.50
N LYS A 110 -6.25 5.92 -0.05
CA LYS A 110 -6.71 5.47 -1.37
C LYS A 110 -5.76 5.91 -2.48
N ILE A 111 -5.37 7.18 -2.49
CA ILE A 111 -4.44 7.74 -3.49
C ILE A 111 -3.09 7.03 -3.42
N PHE A 112 -2.55 6.84 -2.21
CA PHE A 112 -1.32 6.09 -2.00
C PHE A 112 -1.38 4.68 -2.62
N LEU A 113 -2.46 3.94 -2.37
CA LEU A 113 -2.65 2.60 -2.93
C LEU A 113 -2.85 2.61 -4.46
N GLN A 114 -3.53 3.62 -5.00
CA GLN A 114 -3.67 3.80 -6.46
C GLN A 114 -2.32 4.09 -7.12
N ALA A 115 -1.49 4.94 -6.51
CA ALA A 115 -0.14 5.22 -6.97
C ALA A 115 0.73 3.94 -6.96
N LEU A 116 0.63 3.12 -5.92
CA LEU A 116 1.29 1.80 -5.88
C LEU A 116 0.81 0.90 -7.03
N ILE A 117 -0.50 0.81 -7.29
CA ILE A 117 -1.03 -0.02 -8.39
C ILE A 117 -0.49 0.48 -9.74
N ALA A 118 -0.52 1.78 -9.98
CA ALA A 118 -0.05 2.40 -11.21
C ALA A 118 1.44 2.12 -11.43
N GLY A 119 2.27 2.36 -10.40
CA GLY A 119 3.71 2.11 -10.46
C GLY A 119 4.05 0.64 -10.67
N MET A 120 3.39 -0.28 -9.97
CA MET A 120 3.58 -1.72 -10.17
C MET A 120 3.22 -2.13 -11.61
N LYS A 121 2.10 -1.63 -12.13
CA LYS A 121 1.68 -1.94 -13.49
C LYS A 121 2.65 -1.41 -14.54
N TYR A 122 3.19 -0.21 -14.33
CA TYR A 122 4.22 0.36 -15.18
C TYR A 122 5.48 -0.52 -15.20
N LYS A 123 5.98 -0.94 -14.02
CA LYS A 123 7.16 -1.81 -13.93
C LYS A 123 6.95 -3.17 -14.59
N GLU A 124 5.77 -3.77 -14.45
CA GLU A 124 5.41 -5.01 -15.16
C GLU A 124 5.56 -4.87 -16.68
N VAL A 125 5.04 -3.78 -17.25
CA VAL A 125 5.11 -3.50 -18.69
C VAL A 125 6.55 -3.25 -19.15
N MET A 126 7.34 -2.50 -18.38
CA MET A 126 8.75 -2.25 -18.70
C MET A 126 9.59 -3.53 -18.67
N ASN A 127 9.33 -4.42 -17.72
CA ASN A 127 10.04 -5.69 -17.59
C ASN A 127 9.68 -6.69 -18.70
N THR A 128 8.44 -6.71 -19.19
CA THR A 128 8.05 -7.56 -20.32
C THR A 128 8.67 -7.10 -21.64
N MET A 129 8.82 -5.79 -21.86
CA MET A 129 9.49 -5.26 -23.06
C MET A 129 10.99 -5.57 -23.10
N SER A 130 11.65 -5.64 -21.94
CA SER A 130 13.09 -5.97 -21.85
C SER A 130 13.41 -7.43 -22.18
N ARG A 131 12.44 -8.35 -22.01
CA ARG A 131 12.61 -9.79 -22.29
C ARG A 131 12.26 -10.19 -23.73
N GLY A 132 11.67 -9.29 -24.51
CA GLY A 132 11.24 -9.53 -25.91
C GLY A 132 12.24 -9.07 -26.96
N ARG A 133 13.49 -8.77 -26.59
CA ARG A 133 14.62 -8.50 -27.48
C ARG A 133 15.72 -9.52 -27.29
#